data_AF-A0A434SHT6-F1
#
_entry.id   AF-A0A434SHT6-F1
#
_cell.length_a   1.000
_cell.length_b   1.000
_cell.length_c   1.000
_cell.angle_alpha   90.00
_cell.angle_beta   90.00
_cell.angle_gamma   90.00
#
_symmetry.space_group_name_H-M   'P 1'
#
loop_
_entity.id
_entity.type
_entity.pdbx_description
1 polymer ?
#
loop_
_entity_poly.entity_id
_entity_poly.type
_entity_poly.pdbx_seq_one_letter_code
_entity_poly.pdbx_strand_id
1 'polypeptide(L)'
;IGMGLVLKGELFTGTHSSGGEFGHMIHRPGGALCRCGRRGCVEAYAGNYAIWRSAMKMSEDAEPVDVGDADMRALAAKARETDGPEREAYRRAGEALGFGLGSLFALIDPAPVAMVGVSAAAFDLIEPALREAIGQTAGGQHSKSISFDTEPNELPLIREGCAVRALTFVDQEIFAPGVQARAGKNVA
;
A
#
# COMPACT_ATOMS: atom_id res chain seq x y z
N ILE A 1 2.64 -5.05 0.01
CA ILE A 1 1.76 -3.89 0.25
C ILE A 1 2.62 -2.76 0.77
N GLY A 2 2.84 -1.73 -0.05
CA GLY A 2 3.49 -0.49 0.36
C GLY A 2 2.48 0.66 0.33
N MET A 3 2.82 1.78 0.96
CA MET A 3 2.03 3.00 0.88
C MET A 3 2.97 4.21 0.78
N GLY A 4 2.69 5.08 -0.19
CA GLY A 4 3.16 6.47 -0.18
C GLY A 4 2.07 7.35 0.40
N LEU A 5 2.44 8.31 1.24
CA LEU A 5 1.51 9.26 1.84
C LEU A 5 1.95 10.68 1.49
N VAL A 6 1.04 11.49 0.96
CA VAL A 6 1.28 12.91 0.67
C VAL A 6 0.42 13.73 1.61
N LEU A 7 1.05 14.56 2.44
CA LEU A 7 0.37 15.43 3.40
C LEU A 7 0.70 16.88 3.05
N LYS A 8 -0.33 17.71 2.84
CA LYS A 8 -0.16 19.13 2.49
C LYS A 8 0.75 19.38 1.28
N GLY A 9 0.70 18.48 0.29
CA GLY A 9 1.50 18.57 -0.93
C GLY A 9 2.92 18.02 -0.82
N GLU A 10 3.33 17.54 0.36
CA GLU A 10 4.67 16.97 0.57
C GLU A 10 4.62 15.47 0.80
N LEU A 11 5.60 14.75 0.25
CA LEU A 11 5.75 13.32 0.49
C LEU A 11 6.17 13.08 1.94
N PHE A 12 5.33 12.37 2.67
CA PHE A 12 5.66 11.90 4.01
C PHE A 12 6.65 10.74 3.93
N THR A 13 7.90 10.99 4.35
CA THR A 13 9.00 10.02 4.30
C THR A 13 9.38 9.48 5.68
N GLY A 14 8.80 9.98 6.78
CA GLY A 14 9.16 9.59 8.15
C GLY A 14 10.49 10.17 8.64
N THR A 15 10.91 9.83 9.86
CA THR A 15 12.14 10.38 10.49
C THR A 15 13.33 9.41 10.52
N HIS A 16 13.09 8.10 10.42
CA HIS A 16 14.13 7.07 10.61
C HIS A 16 14.07 5.88 9.63
N SER A 17 12.93 5.66 8.97
CA SER A 17 12.69 4.59 7.99
C SER A 17 12.01 5.18 6.75
N SER A 18 11.67 4.34 5.76
CA SER A 18 10.53 4.64 4.88
C SER A 18 9.30 4.88 5.77
N GLY A 19 8.81 6.11 5.85
CA GLY A 19 7.49 6.40 6.40
C GLY A 19 6.42 5.65 5.60
N GLY A 20 5.30 5.31 6.24
CA GLY A 20 4.18 4.67 5.53
C GLY A 20 4.25 3.13 5.43
N GLU A 21 4.78 2.45 6.45
CA GLU A 21 4.76 0.97 6.60
C GLU A 21 3.34 0.39 6.86
N PHE A 22 2.34 0.88 6.11
CA PHE A 22 0.94 0.53 6.20
C PHE A 22 0.69 -0.98 6.10
N GLY A 23 1.40 -1.66 5.18
CA GLY A 23 1.30 -3.10 5.00
C GLY A 23 1.65 -3.89 6.27
N HIS A 24 2.39 -3.30 7.21
CA HIS A 24 2.80 -3.93 8.45
C HIS A 24 1.99 -3.51 9.67
N MET A 25 0.99 -2.64 9.52
CA MET A 25 -0.02 -2.39 10.55
C MET A 25 -0.71 -3.71 10.93
N ILE A 26 -0.99 -3.90 12.22
CA ILE A 26 -1.66 -5.11 12.71
C ILE A 26 -3.16 -5.02 12.38
N HIS A 27 -3.61 -5.86 11.46
CA HIS A 27 -5.02 -6.10 11.18
C HIS A 27 -5.61 -7.11 12.18
N ARG A 28 -4.92 -8.23 12.42
CA ARG A 28 -5.39 -9.28 13.35
C ARG A 28 -4.28 -9.71 14.31
N PRO A 29 -4.31 -9.32 15.60
CA PRO A 29 -3.30 -9.74 16.56
C PRO A 29 -3.09 -11.26 16.58
N GLY A 30 -1.83 -11.71 16.50
CA GLY A 30 -1.50 -13.14 16.44
C GLY A 30 -1.97 -13.85 15.16
N GLY A 31 -2.34 -13.10 14.12
CA GLY A 31 -2.87 -13.61 12.87
C GLY A 31 -1.85 -14.32 11.97
N ALA A 32 -2.12 -14.28 10.66
CA ALA A 32 -1.35 -14.98 9.66
C ALA A 32 0.11 -14.49 9.58
N LEU A 33 1.01 -15.39 9.19
CA LEU A 33 2.42 -15.09 9.00
C LEU A 33 2.61 -14.10 7.86
N CYS A 34 3.34 -13.01 8.14
CA CYS A 34 3.71 -11.98 7.19
C CYS A 34 5.13 -12.20 6.66
N ARG A 35 5.40 -11.74 5.45
CA ARG A 35 6.74 -11.73 4.84
C ARG A 35 7.80 -10.97 5.66
N CYS A 36 7.39 -10.02 6.51
CA CYS A 36 8.30 -9.33 7.43
C CYS A 36 8.69 -10.15 8.67
N GLY A 37 8.23 -11.40 8.79
CA GLY A 37 8.47 -12.29 9.93
C GLY A 37 7.53 -12.08 11.12
N ARG A 38 6.66 -11.06 11.09
CA ARG A 38 5.64 -10.81 12.12
C ARG A 38 4.32 -11.48 11.77
N ARG A 39 3.33 -11.35 12.65
CA ARG A 39 1.99 -11.92 12.48
C ARG A 39 0.91 -10.86 12.46
N GLY A 40 -0.10 -11.09 11.65
CA GLY A 40 -1.32 -10.30 11.70
C GLY A 40 -1.27 -8.98 10.93
N CYS A 41 -0.21 -8.73 10.17
CA CYS A 41 -0.07 -7.54 9.35
C CYS A 41 -1.16 -7.47 8.28
N VAL A 42 -1.55 -6.26 7.84
CA VAL A 42 -2.46 -6.05 6.69
C VAL A 42 -1.97 -6.83 5.45
N GLU A 43 -0.67 -6.80 5.17
CA GLU A 43 -0.05 -7.53 4.07
C GLU A 43 -0.23 -9.05 4.17
N ALA A 44 -0.32 -9.60 5.38
CA ALA A 44 -0.54 -11.04 5.60
C ALA A 44 -1.94 -11.50 5.17
N TYR A 45 -2.81 -10.58 4.74
CA TYR A 45 -4.13 -10.88 4.20
C TYR A 45 -4.34 -10.28 2.80
N ALA A 46 -3.70 -9.15 2.50
CA ALA A 46 -3.91 -8.41 1.24
C ALA A 46 -2.78 -8.52 0.21
N GLY A 47 -1.59 -9.01 0.59
CA GLY A 47 -0.51 -9.24 -0.37
C GLY A 47 -0.83 -10.38 -1.34
N ASN A 48 -0.23 -10.39 -2.53
CA ASN A 48 -0.46 -11.44 -3.55
C ASN A 48 -0.24 -12.85 -2.98
N TYR A 49 0.83 -13.06 -2.21
CA TYR A 49 1.08 -14.34 -1.52
C TYR A 49 -0.01 -14.71 -0.51
N ALA A 50 -0.61 -13.72 0.14
CA ALA A 50 -1.64 -13.92 1.15
C ALA A 50 -2.99 -14.25 0.52
N ILE A 51 -3.35 -13.56 -0.55
CA ILE A 51 -4.53 -13.87 -1.37
C ILE A 51 -4.41 -15.28 -1.93
N TRP A 52 -3.26 -15.60 -2.52
CA TRP A 52 -2.97 -16.94 -3.02
C TRP A 52 -3.07 -18.02 -1.93
N ARG A 53 -2.42 -17.79 -0.78
CA ARG A 53 -2.47 -18.69 0.39
C ARG A 53 -3.91 -18.95 0.84
N SER A 54 -4.74 -17.91 0.90
CA SER A 54 -6.15 -18.04 1.27
C SER A 54 -6.95 -18.80 0.22
N ALA A 55 -6.76 -18.50 -1.07
CA ALA A 55 -7.46 -19.17 -2.16
C ALA A 55 -7.11 -20.66 -2.25
N MET A 56 -5.85 -21.01 -1.97
CA MET A 56 -5.37 -22.40 -1.91
C MET A 56 -5.70 -23.11 -0.59
N LYS A 57 -6.41 -22.44 0.34
CA LYS A 57 -6.76 -22.96 1.68
C LYS A 57 -5.54 -23.49 2.45
N MET A 58 -4.39 -22.85 2.26
CA MET A 58 -3.17 -23.16 2.97
C MET A 58 -3.26 -22.66 4.41
N SER A 59 -2.43 -23.23 5.30
CA SER A 59 -2.33 -22.76 6.69
C SER A 59 -1.93 -21.29 6.72
N GLU A 60 -2.45 -20.53 7.68
CA GLU A 60 -2.01 -19.15 7.95
C GLU A 60 -0.56 -19.06 8.44
N ASP A 61 0.02 -20.20 8.85
CA ASP A 61 1.43 -20.35 9.20
C ASP A 61 2.31 -20.73 8.02
N ALA A 62 1.73 -20.96 6.84
CA ALA A 62 2.50 -21.27 5.65
C ALA A 62 3.40 -20.10 5.27
N GLU A 63 4.66 -20.43 4.99
CA GLU A 63 5.66 -19.46 4.55
C GLU A 63 5.20 -18.71 3.31
N PRO A 64 5.41 -17.38 3.24
CA PRO A 64 5.09 -16.59 2.07
C PRO A 64 5.83 -17.10 0.83
N VAL A 65 5.09 -17.36 -0.24
CA VAL A 65 5.64 -17.73 -1.54
C VAL A 65 5.58 -16.54 -2.51
N ASP A 66 6.44 -16.53 -3.51
CA ASP A 66 6.31 -15.59 -4.63
C ASP A 66 5.30 -16.13 -5.63
N VAL A 67 4.37 -15.27 -6.04
CA VAL A 67 3.27 -15.61 -6.96
C VAL A 67 3.36 -14.65 -8.14
N GLY A 68 3.42 -15.20 -9.34
CA GLY A 68 3.59 -14.39 -10.55
C GLY A 68 2.32 -13.63 -10.92
N ASP A 69 2.49 -12.54 -11.66
CA ASP A 69 1.37 -11.72 -12.15
C ASP A 69 0.37 -12.51 -13.01
N ALA A 70 0.85 -13.47 -13.81
CA ALA A 70 0.00 -14.32 -14.62
C ALA A 70 -0.95 -15.17 -13.77
N ASP A 71 -0.42 -15.76 -12.69
CA ASP A 71 -1.19 -16.56 -11.75
C ASP A 71 -2.20 -15.71 -11.00
N MET A 72 -1.81 -14.51 -10.56
CA MET A 72 -2.73 -13.57 -9.91
C MET A 72 -3.85 -13.10 -10.85
N ARG A 73 -3.56 -12.87 -12.13
CA ARG A 73 -4.59 -12.55 -13.13
C ARG A 73 -5.56 -13.71 -13.34
N ALA A 74 -5.05 -14.95 -13.43
CA ALA A 74 -5.89 -16.14 -13.55
C ALA A 74 -6.78 -16.34 -12.30
N LEU A 75 -6.21 -16.10 -11.11
CA LEU A 75 -6.95 -16.16 -9.85
C LEU A 75 -8.08 -15.12 -9.80
N ALA A 76 -7.81 -13.88 -10.22
CA ALA A 76 -8.81 -12.81 -10.31
C ALA A 76 -9.91 -13.16 -11.31
N ALA A 77 -9.57 -13.73 -12.48
CA ALA A 77 -10.56 -14.18 -13.46
C ALA A 77 -11.52 -15.22 -12.85
N LYS A 78 -10.96 -16.24 -12.18
CA LYS A 78 -11.77 -17.28 -11.50
C LYS A 78 -12.65 -16.71 -10.39
N ALA A 79 -12.14 -15.76 -9.61
CA ALA A 79 -12.90 -15.06 -8.57
C ALA A 79 -14.09 -14.27 -9.13
N ARG A 80 -14.00 -13.73 -10.35
CA ARG A 80 -15.13 -13.04 -11.01
C ARG A 80 -16.20 -14.00 -11.51
N GLU A 81 -15.83 -15.19 -11.94
CA GLU A 81 -16.75 -16.16 -12.52
C GLU A 81 -17.60 -16.89 -11.46
N THR A 82 -17.00 -17.25 -10.33
CA THR A 82 -17.66 -18.14 -9.35
C THR A 82 -17.51 -17.65 -7.91
N ASP A 83 -18.55 -17.87 -7.11
CA ASP A 83 -18.43 -17.82 -5.65
C ASP A 83 -17.59 -19.02 -5.20
N GLY A 84 -16.40 -18.74 -4.66
CA GLY A 84 -15.42 -19.75 -4.35
C GLY A 84 -14.31 -19.22 -3.43
N PRO A 85 -13.33 -20.08 -3.09
CA PRO A 85 -12.22 -19.68 -2.22
C PRO A 85 -11.39 -18.53 -2.78
N GLU A 86 -11.34 -18.36 -4.11
CA GLU A 86 -10.67 -17.24 -4.77
C GLU A 86 -11.39 -15.92 -4.47
N ARG A 87 -12.71 -15.87 -4.63
CA ARG A 87 -13.53 -14.68 -4.32
C ARG A 87 -13.45 -14.33 -2.83
N GLU A 88 -13.52 -15.34 -1.97
CA GLU A 88 -13.36 -15.17 -0.52
C GLU A 88 -11.97 -14.63 -0.15
N ALA A 89 -10.92 -15.07 -0.84
CA ALA A 89 -9.57 -14.55 -0.62
C ALA A 89 -9.47 -13.05 -0.93
N TYR A 90 -10.07 -12.58 -2.04
CA TYR A 90 -10.15 -11.15 -2.35
C TYR A 90 -11.03 -10.39 -1.34
N ARG A 91 -12.16 -10.96 -0.90
CA ARG A 91 -13.00 -10.36 0.14
C ARG A 91 -12.20 -10.11 1.43
N ARG A 92 -11.42 -11.10 1.89
CA ARG A 92 -10.54 -10.97 3.07
C ARG A 92 -9.44 -9.92 2.87
N ALA A 93 -8.90 -9.81 1.66
CA ALA A 93 -7.94 -8.76 1.33
C ALA A 93 -8.56 -7.37 1.43
N GLY A 94 -9.77 -7.19 0.87
CA GLY A 94 -10.54 -5.95 0.96
C GLY A 94 -10.83 -5.57 2.42
N GLU A 95 -11.27 -6.53 3.23
CA GLU A 95 -11.54 -6.33 4.66
C GLU A 95 -10.28 -5.85 5.41
N ALA A 96 -9.13 -6.50 5.22
CA ALA A 96 -7.88 -6.11 5.87
C ALA A 96 -7.41 -4.71 5.45
N LEU A 97 -7.50 -4.39 4.15
CA LEU A 97 -7.17 -3.06 3.63
C LEU A 97 -8.12 -2.00 4.18
N GLY A 98 -9.43 -2.29 4.24
CA GLY A 98 -10.44 -1.35 4.69
C GLY A 98 -10.31 -1.00 6.17
N PHE A 99 -10.09 -1.97 7.05
CA PHE A 99 -9.79 -1.70 8.46
C PHE A 99 -8.47 -0.94 8.65
N GLY A 100 -7.45 -1.28 7.84
CA GLY A 100 -6.18 -0.55 7.83
C GLY A 100 -6.37 0.93 7.46
N LEU A 101 -7.03 1.20 6.33
CA LEU A 101 -7.32 2.56 5.85
C LEU A 101 -8.19 3.33 6.83
N GLY A 102 -9.24 2.70 7.36
CA GLY A 102 -10.11 3.32 8.36
C GLY A 102 -9.38 3.71 9.65
N SER A 103 -8.42 2.88 10.09
CA SER A 103 -7.54 3.20 11.23
C SER A 103 -6.59 4.36 10.92
N LEU A 104 -6.05 4.41 9.69
CA LEU A 104 -5.21 5.51 9.23
C LEU A 104 -6.00 6.83 9.17
N PHE A 105 -7.20 6.81 8.58
CA PHE A 105 -8.06 7.99 8.44
C PHE A 105 -8.56 8.54 9.77
N ALA A 106 -8.62 7.72 10.83
CA ALA A 106 -8.88 8.22 12.18
C ALA A 106 -7.77 9.17 12.69
N LEU A 107 -6.57 9.14 12.10
CA LEU A 107 -5.44 10.00 12.47
C LEU A 107 -5.26 11.20 11.53
N ILE A 108 -5.52 11.02 10.23
CA ILE A 108 -5.15 12.01 9.20
C ILE A 108 -6.32 12.58 8.40
N ASP A 109 -7.56 12.24 8.78
CA ASP A 109 -8.79 12.48 8.01
C ASP A 109 -8.85 11.65 6.70
N PRO A 110 -10.03 11.30 6.18
CA PRO A 110 -10.16 10.62 4.90
C PRO A 110 -9.50 11.38 3.74
N ALA A 111 -8.74 10.66 2.93
CA ALA A 111 -8.05 11.20 1.76
C ALA A 111 -8.28 10.33 0.52
N PRO A 112 -8.17 10.88 -0.70
CA PRO A 112 -8.15 10.09 -1.93
C PRO A 112 -7.09 8.98 -1.87
N VAL A 113 -7.45 7.80 -2.37
CA VAL A 113 -6.56 6.63 -2.40
C VAL A 113 -6.33 6.20 -3.85
N ALA A 114 -5.06 6.10 -4.25
CA ALA A 114 -4.69 5.48 -5.52
C ALA A 114 -4.15 4.07 -5.26
N MET A 115 -4.78 3.07 -5.88
CA MET A 115 -4.32 1.69 -5.89
C MET A 115 -3.45 1.50 -7.13
N VAL A 116 -2.15 1.25 -6.92
CA VAL A 116 -1.18 1.18 -8.01
C VAL A 116 -0.62 -0.23 -8.15
N GLY A 117 -0.43 -0.61 -9.41
CA GLY A 117 0.24 -1.82 -9.84
C GLY A 117 -0.67 -2.94 -10.29
N VAL A 118 -0.09 -4.06 -10.70
CA VAL A 118 -0.84 -5.12 -11.41
C VAL A 118 -2.09 -5.59 -10.63
N SER A 119 -2.01 -5.65 -9.31
CA SER A 119 -3.13 -6.05 -8.44
C SER A 119 -4.28 -5.02 -8.41
N ALA A 120 -4.06 -3.77 -8.81
CA ALA A 120 -5.11 -2.76 -8.95
C ALA A 120 -6.14 -3.13 -10.03
N ALA A 121 -5.76 -3.96 -11.01
CA ALA A 121 -6.70 -4.51 -12.00
C ALA A 121 -7.75 -5.47 -11.41
N ALA A 122 -7.61 -5.86 -10.13
CA ALA A 122 -8.56 -6.68 -9.38
C ALA A 122 -9.32 -5.87 -8.30
N PHE A 123 -9.33 -4.54 -8.41
CA PHE A 123 -9.96 -3.66 -7.42
C PHE A 123 -11.46 -3.94 -7.23
N ASP A 124 -12.17 -4.26 -8.31
CA ASP A 124 -13.59 -4.64 -8.30
C ASP A 124 -13.91 -5.79 -7.35
N LEU A 125 -12.96 -6.71 -7.14
CA LEU A 125 -13.14 -7.86 -6.24
C LEU A 125 -12.96 -7.51 -4.76
N ILE A 126 -12.22 -6.44 -4.45
CA ILE A 126 -11.92 -6.05 -3.07
C ILE A 126 -12.76 -4.85 -2.60
N GLU A 127 -13.17 -3.97 -3.53
CA GLU A 127 -13.81 -2.70 -3.23
C GLU A 127 -15.04 -2.83 -2.31
N PRO A 128 -15.98 -3.78 -2.52
CA PRO A 128 -17.15 -3.89 -1.67
C PRO A 128 -16.78 -4.15 -0.20
N ALA A 129 -15.92 -5.13 0.06
CA ALA A 129 -15.48 -5.49 1.41
C ALA A 129 -14.59 -4.42 2.03
N LEU A 130 -13.77 -3.74 1.21
CA LEU A 130 -12.94 -2.63 1.63
C LEU A 130 -13.80 -1.47 2.13
N ARG A 131 -14.82 -1.06 1.36
CA ARG A 131 -15.72 0.03 1.75
C ARG A 131 -16.54 -0.32 2.99
N GLU A 132 -17.03 -1.56 3.06
CA GLU A 132 -17.75 -2.07 4.23
C GLU A 132 -16.87 -2.00 5.49
N ALA A 133 -15.63 -2.49 5.42
CA ALA A 133 -14.69 -2.45 6.53
C ALA A 133 -14.31 -1.02 6.95
N ILE A 134 -14.10 -0.10 5.99
CA ILE A 134 -13.88 1.33 6.32
C ILE A 134 -15.06 1.88 7.11
N GLY A 135 -16.31 1.61 6.66
CA GLY A 135 -17.53 2.10 7.31
C GLY A 135 -17.72 1.63 8.76
N GLN A 136 -17.00 0.59 9.18
CA GLN A 136 -16.98 0.08 10.56
C GLN A 136 -15.93 0.76 11.45
N THR A 137 -15.16 1.71 10.94
CA THR A 137 -14.11 2.41 11.68
C THR A 137 -14.49 3.85 12.02
N ALA A 138 -13.82 4.44 13.01
CA ALA A 138 -13.97 5.86 13.34
C ALA A 138 -13.60 6.77 12.14
N GLY A 139 -12.56 6.43 11.39
CA GLY A 139 -12.17 7.16 10.16
C GLY A 139 -13.15 6.99 9.00
N GLY A 140 -14.10 6.05 9.09
CA GLY A 140 -15.11 5.79 8.06
C GLY A 140 -16.40 6.58 8.21
N GLN A 141 -16.53 7.46 9.21
CA GLN A 141 -17.75 8.26 9.41
C GLN A 141 -18.07 9.19 8.22
N HIS A 142 -17.06 9.51 7.39
CA HIS A 142 -17.21 10.21 6.11
C HIS A 142 -16.92 9.32 4.90
N SER A 143 -17.00 7.99 5.01
CA SER A 143 -16.55 7.00 4.00
C SER A 143 -17.05 7.21 2.56
N LYS A 144 -18.20 7.88 2.38
CA LYS A 144 -18.75 8.22 1.05
C LYS A 144 -17.91 9.28 0.30
N SER A 145 -17.02 10.00 0.97
CA SER A 145 -16.13 10.99 0.34
C SER A 145 -14.81 10.42 -0.16
N ILE A 146 -14.48 9.15 0.15
CA ILE A 146 -13.21 8.54 -0.26
C ILE A 146 -13.31 8.10 -1.72
N SER A 147 -12.59 8.81 -2.58
CA SER A 147 -12.35 8.39 -3.95
C SER A 147 -11.25 7.35 -4.01
N PHE A 148 -11.45 6.36 -4.88
CA PHE A 148 -10.45 5.34 -5.18
C PHE A 148 -10.14 5.40 -6.67
N ASP A 149 -8.88 5.62 -6.99
CA ASP A 149 -8.35 5.54 -8.35
C ASP A 149 -7.50 4.29 -8.50
N THR A 150 -7.39 3.77 -9.72
CA THR A 150 -6.56 2.59 -10.01
C THR A 150 -5.59 2.89 -11.14
N GLU A 151 -4.33 2.50 -10.98
CA GLU A 151 -3.32 2.54 -12.04
C GLU A 151 -2.61 1.19 -12.12
N PRO A 152 -3.07 0.28 -12.99
CA PRO A 152 -2.48 -1.05 -13.13
C PRO A 152 -1.04 -1.06 -13.64
N ASN A 153 -0.60 -0.01 -14.35
CA ASN A 153 0.75 0.09 -14.89
C ASN A 153 1.60 1.03 -14.03
N GLU A 154 2.28 0.46 -13.05
CA GLU A 154 3.13 1.19 -12.10
C GLU A 154 4.45 1.72 -12.71
N LEU A 155 4.96 1.12 -13.79
CA LEU A 155 6.29 1.40 -14.31
C LEU A 155 6.50 2.86 -14.74
N PRO A 156 5.58 3.52 -15.47
CA PRO A 156 5.68 4.95 -15.77
C PRO A 156 5.73 5.81 -14.51
N LEU A 157 4.84 5.56 -13.53
CA LEU A 157 4.79 6.31 -12.27
C LEU A 157 6.08 6.17 -11.46
N ILE A 158 6.64 4.95 -11.40
CA ILE A 158 7.91 4.69 -10.71
C ILE A 158 9.04 5.46 -11.40
N ARG A 159 9.12 5.41 -12.74
CA ARG A 159 10.16 6.11 -13.50
C ARG A 159 10.08 7.62 -13.32
N GLU A 160 8.89 8.18 -13.46
CA GLU A 160 8.65 9.61 -13.30
C GLU A 160 8.92 10.07 -11.87
N GLY A 161 8.39 9.35 -10.87
CA GLY A 161 8.62 9.67 -9.46
C GLY A 161 10.10 9.61 -9.06
N CYS A 162 10.84 8.61 -9.55
CA CYS A 162 12.29 8.53 -9.37
C CYS A 162 13.02 9.70 -10.03
N ALA A 163 12.64 10.07 -11.26
CA ALA A 163 13.23 11.20 -11.98
C ALA A 163 12.96 12.53 -11.26
N VAL A 164 11.72 12.80 -10.88
CA VAL A 164 11.34 14.00 -10.11
C VAL A 164 12.13 14.07 -8.82
N ARG A 165 12.19 12.97 -8.05
CA ARG A 165 12.94 12.94 -6.79
C ARG A 165 14.43 13.21 -6.98
N ALA A 166 15.05 12.63 -8.01
CA ALA A 166 16.45 12.86 -8.33
C ALA A 166 16.72 14.32 -8.73
N LEU A 167 15.85 14.89 -9.58
CA LEU A 167 15.97 16.29 -10.03
C LEU A 167 15.73 17.28 -8.89
N THR A 168 14.73 17.06 -8.04
CA THR A 168 14.49 17.88 -6.85
C THR A 168 15.68 17.83 -5.89
N PHE A 169 16.29 16.66 -5.68
CA PHE A 169 17.51 16.55 -4.87
C PHE A 169 18.67 17.36 -5.47
N VAL A 170 18.91 17.25 -6.78
CA VAL A 170 19.96 18.02 -7.45
C VAL A 170 19.70 19.53 -7.33
N ASP A 171 18.46 19.97 -7.54
CA ASP A 171 18.07 21.36 -7.40
C ASP A 171 18.29 21.86 -5.96
N GLN A 172 17.77 21.16 -4.96
CA GLN A 172 17.75 21.60 -3.57
C GLN A 172 19.08 21.44 -2.83
N GLU A 173 19.85 20.39 -3.12
CA GLU A 173 21.07 20.05 -2.37
C GLU A 173 22.35 20.43 -3.10
N ILE A 174 22.32 20.58 -4.42
CA ILE A 174 23.51 20.94 -5.21
C ILE A 174 23.47 22.40 -5.66
N PHE A 175 22.33 22.88 -6.19
CA PHE A 175 22.25 24.21 -6.79
C PHE A 175 21.68 25.28 -5.84
N ALA A 176 20.63 24.97 -5.07
CA ALA A 176 19.95 25.90 -4.18
C ALA A 176 20.76 26.37 -2.95
N PRO A 177 21.72 25.61 -2.38
CA PRO A 177 22.51 26.11 -1.25
C PRO A 177 23.36 27.35 -1.58
N GLY A 178 23.39 27.78 -2.84
CA GLY A 178 24.28 28.81 -3.32
C GLY A 178 25.73 28.33 -3.24
N VAL A 179 26.61 28.96 -4.00
CA VAL A 179 28.03 28.88 -3.70
C VAL A 179 28.19 29.46 -2.29
N GLN A 180 28.19 28.63 -1.25
CA GLN A 180 28.70 29.08 0.04
C GLN A 180 30.08 29.64 -0.26
N ALA A 181 30.18 30.95 -0.11
CA ALA A 181 31.39 31.69 -0.28
C ALA A 181 32.51 30.90 0.38
N ARG A 182 33.50 30.48 -0.41
CA ARG A 182 34.85 30.21 0.08
C ARG A 182 35.37 31.54 0.65
N ALA A 183 34.81 31.98 1.77
CA ALA A 183 35.32 33.07 2.56
C ALA A 183 36.64 32.57 3.11
N GLY A 184 37.71 33.24 2.71
CA GLY A 184 39.07 32.78 2.84
C GLY A 184 39.44 32.43 4.28
N LYS A 185 40.04 31.26 4.45
CA LYS A 185 41.07 31.11 5.48
C LYS A 185 42.28 31.90 5.01
N ASN A 186 42.28 33.21 5.26
CA ASN A 186 43.50 33.99 5.27
C ASN A 186 44.29 33.58 6.50
N VAL A 187 45.49 33.08 6.19
CA VAL A 187 46.73 33.11 6.96
C VAL A 187 46.76 34.21 8.03
N ALA A 188 46.96 33.80 9.28
CA ALA A 188 47.86 34.43 10.26
C ALA A 188 48.25 33.37 11.30
#